data_AF-A0AAN8J8C4-F1
#
_entry.id   AF-A0AAN8J8C4-F1
#
_cell.length_a   1.000
_cell.length_b   1.000
_cell.length_c   1.000
_cell.angle_alpha   90.00
_cell.angle_beta   90.00
_cell.angle_gamma   90.00
#
_symmetry.space_group_name_H-M   'P 1'
#
loop_
_entity.id
_entity.type
_entity.pdbx_description
1 polymer ?
#
loop_
_entity_poly.entity_id
_entity_poly.type
_entity_poly.pdbx_seq_one_letter_code
_entity_poly.pdbx_strand_id
1 'polypeptide(L)'
;MSRNRFCEIKKYIHLANNEGINVNDKAAKVRPFIDSINQGLVQFGVFSKDLSGDEQMVPYFGKHSAKMFMRNKPVKFGYKFWILASTQGFPYKIDLYCGKETNKTKTNKTKTGTVGASVIFNLLTVVENPKAHTITFDNFFTDYDLLKGLADKGFAATGTVRENRMKGAILPKSRSMKKKIVARRTTEFCSTGSIVACCWKDNKPVYCMSNYLGVTPTEKKRRYSQQEKKHIHIECPQMIASYNKTIGELICVTDSSVHTDQP
;
A
#
# COMPACT_ATOMS: atom_id res chain seq x y z
N MET A 1 -21.41 13.52 -30.47
CA MET A 1 -21.06 12.26 -31.19
C MET A 1 -22.29 11.35 -31.20
N SER A 2 -22.60 10.66 -32.30
CA SER A 2 -23.75 9.73 -32.32
C SER A 2 -23.44 8.44 -31.55
N ARG A 3 -24.49 7.77 -31.05
CA ARG A 3 -24.37 6.47 -30.35
C ARG A 3 -23.62 5.44 -31.19
N ASN A 4 -23.95 5.32 -32.48
CA ASN A 4 -23.31 4.35 -33.38
C ASN A 4 -21.82 4.65 -33.55
N ARG A 5 -21.47 5.93 -33.76
CA ARG A 5 -20.07 6.34 -33.88
C ARG A 5 -19.28 6.04 -32.61
N PHE A 6 -19.87 6.29 -31.44
CA PHE A 6 -19.25 5.96 -30.15
C PHE A 6 -19.01 4.44 -30.01
N CYS A 7 -20.01 3.62 -30.33
CA CYS A 7 -19.89 2.16 -30.27
C CYS A 7 -18.84 1.61 -31.25
N GLU A 8 -18.72 2.18 -32.44
CA GLU A 8 -17.66 1.83 -33.40
C GLU A 8 -16.29 2.18 -32.85
N ILE A 9 -16.08 3.42 -32.41
CA ILE A 9 -14.80 3.84 -31.83
C ILE A 9 -14.41 2.91 -30.68
N LYS A 10 -15.33 2.65 -29.74
CA LYS A 10 -15.08 1.78 -28.58
C LYS A 10 -14.61 0.37 -28.97
N LYS A 11 -15.07 -0.19 -30.10
CA LYS A 11 -14.67 -1.53 -30.58
C LYS A 11 -13.25 -1.57 -31.12
N TYR A 12 -12.77 -0.47 -31.70
CA TYR A 12 -11.51 -0.40 -32.44
C TYR A 12 -10.46 0.51 -31.79
N ILE A 13 -10.63 0.90 -30.52
CA ILE A 13 -9.57 1.59 -29.77
C ILE A 13 -8.39 0.64 -29.56
N HIS A 14 -7.21 1.07 -30.00
CA HIS A 14 -5.93 0.42 -29.76
C HIS A 14 -4.98 1.39 -29.07
N LEU A 15 -4.25 0.90 -28.06
CA LEU A 15 -3.33 1.70 -27.24
C LEU A 15 -1.86 1.26 -27.42
N ALA A 16 -1.60 0.34 -28.34
CA ALA A 16 -0.28 -0.16 -28.67
C ALA A 16 -0.23 -0.57 -30.15
N ASN A 17 0.94 -0.43 -30.78
CA ASN A 17 1.18 -0.99 -32.11
C ASN A 17 1.26 -2.52 -32.01
N ASN A 18 0.40 -3.22 -32.75
CA ASN A 18 0.34 -4.69 -32.75
C ASN A 18 1.58 -5.37 -33.35
N GLU A 19 2.32 -4.70 -34.23
CA GLU A 19 3.49 -5.26 -34.92
C GLU A 19 4.68 -5.50 -33.98
N GLY A 20 4.78 -4.70 -32.90
CA GLY A 20 5.89 -4.75 -31.93
C GLY A 20 5.51 -5.31 -30.56
N ILE A 21 4.40 -6.05 -30.44
CA ILE A 21 3.91 -6.51 -29.14
C ILE A 21 4.83 -7.59 -28.55
N ASN A 22 5.31 -7.35 -27.33
CA ASN A 22 5.95 -8.38 -26.54
C ASN A 22 4.92 -9.40 -26.04
N VAL A 23 4.89 -10.58 -26.67
CA VAL A 23 3.97 -11.68 -26.35
C VAL A 23 4.12 -12.19 -24.91
N ASN A 24 5.28 -11.97 -24.28
CA ASN A 24 5.53 -12.38 -22.90
C ASN A 24 4.97 -11.39 -21.86
N ASP A 25 4.67 -10.14 -22.26
CA ASP A 25 4.04 -9.16 -21.37
C ASP A 25 2.52 -9.22 -21.53
N LYS A 26 1.83 -9.74 -20.50
CA LYS A 26 0.37 -9.84 -20.46
C LYS A 26 -0.34 -8.49 -20.57
N ALA A 27 0.34 -7.39 -20.28
CA ALA A 27 -0.20 -6.04 -20.41
C ALA A 27 0.34 -5.28 -21.63
N ALA A 28 1.06 -5.93 -22.56
CA ALA A 28 1.71 -5.25 -23.68
C ALA A 28 0.78 -4.32 -24.49
N LYS A 29 -0.50 -4.67 -24.60
CA LYS A 29 -1.52 -3.87 -25.31
C LYS A 29 -1.88 -2.54 -24.64
N VAL A 30 -1.62 -2.40 -23.35
CA VAL A 30 -1.93 -1.20 -22.55
C VAL A 30 -0.70 -0.59 -21.89
N ARG A 31 0.46 -1.28 -21.94
CA ARG A 31 1.71 -0.84 -21.32
C ARG A 31 2.14 0.56 -21.79
N PRO A 32 2.17 0.88 -23.10
CA PRO A 32 2.58 2.21 -23.55
C PRO A 32 1.68 3.32 -22.99
N PHE A 33 0.38 3.04 -22.84
CA PHE A 33 -0.57 3.97 -22.27
C PHE A 33 -0.35 4.17 -20.76
N ILE A 34 -0.11 3.09 -20.01
CA ILE A 34 0.24 3.18 -18.57
C ILE A 34 1.54 3.97 -18.38
N ASP A 35 2.54 3.72 -19.24
CA ASP A 35 3.82 4.42 -19.17
C ASP A 35 3.67 5.91 -19.48
N SER A 36 2.84 6.26 -20.48
CA SER A 36 2.49 7.65 -20.79
C SER A 36 1.73 8.34 -19.65
N ILE A 37 0.78 7.64 -19.01
CA ILE A 37 0.12 8.14 -17.80
C ILE A 37 1.15 8.41 -16.70
N ASN A 38 2.02 7.44 -16.41
CA ASN A 38 3.04 7.59 -15.37
C ASN A 38 3.97 8.78 -15.64
N GLN A 39 4.36 9.03 -16.90
CA GLN A 39 5.12 10.21 -17.29
C GLN A 39 4.36 11.51 -16.96
N GLY A 40 3.08 11.58 -17.32
CA GLY A 40 2.24 12.74 -16.98
C GLY A 40 2.05 12.91 -15.47
N LEU A 41 1.83 11.83 -14.72
CA LEU A 41 1.68 11.87 -13.26
C LEU A 41 2.92 12.42 -12.57
N VAL A 42 4.12 12.06 -13.04
CA VAL A 42 5.37 12.59 -12.48
C VAL A 42 5.62 14.03 -12.94
N GLN A 43 5.36 14.34 -14.22
CA GLN A 43 5.59 15.68 -14.77
C GLN A 43 4.72 16.76 -14.12
N PHE A 44 3.45 16.43 -13.85
CA PHE A 44 2.47 17.39 -13.32
C PHE A 44 2.17 17.19 -11.83
N GLY A 45 2.61 16.08 -11.25
CA GLY A 45 2.40 15.75 -9.84
C GLY A 45 3.42 16.44 -8.94
N VAL A 46 2.94 17.28 -8.03
CA VAL A 46 3.76 17.79 -6.93
C VAL A 46 3.78 16.75 -5.82
N PHE A 47 4.96 16.20 -5.51
CA PHE A 47 5.09 15.16 -4.48
C PHE A 47 4.77 15.72 -3.09
N SER A 48 3.77 15.12 -2.44
CA SER A 48 3.41 15.40 -1.05
C SER A 48 4.47 14.84 -0.10
N LYS A 49 4.60 15.46 1.07
CA LYS A 49 5.41 14.91 2.18
C LYS A 49 4.97 13.49 2.54
N ASP A 50 3.67 13.23 2.57
CA ASP A 50 3.13 11.95 3.01
C ASP A 50 2.66 11.14 1.80
N LEU A 51 3.31 9.99 1.60
CA LEU A 51 3.08 9.06 0.50
C LEU A 51 2.49 7.75 1.03
N SER A 52 1.71 7.07 0.20
CA SER A 52 1.15 5.76 0.49
C SER A 52 1.37 4.80 -0.67
N GLY A 53 1.80 3.58 -0.34
CA GLY A 53 1.86 2.45 -1.26
C GLY A 53 0.74 1.46 -0.95
N ASP A 54 -0.19 1.29 -1.89
CA ASP A 54 -1.32 0.36 -1.73
C ASP A 54 -1.69 -0.31 -3.06
N GLU A 55 -2.74 -1.13 -3.03
CA GLU A 55 -3.38 -1.70 -4.19
C GLU A 55 -4.75 -1.12 -4.50
N GLN A 56 -5.08 -1.09 -5.79
CA GLN A 56 -6.43 -0.78 -6.26
C GLN A 56 -6.94 -1.86 -7.21
N MET A 57 -8.24 -2.15 -7.12
CA MET A 57 -8.93 -3.09 -7.99
C MET A 57 -9.80 -2.33 -9.00
N VAL A 58 -9.62 -2.60 -10.28
CA VAL A 58 -10.49 -2.11 -11.35
C VAL A 58 -11.38 -3.26 -11.82
N PRO A 59 -12.72 -3.14 -11.72
CA PRO A 59 -13.63 -4.25 -12.01
C PRO A 59 -13.52 -4.72 -13.46
N TYR A 60 -13.39 -6.04 -13.64
CA TYR A 60 -13.37 -6.65 -14.96
C TYR A 60 -13.84 -8.11 -14.88
N PHE A 61 -14.85 -8.43 -15.69
CA PHE A 61 -15.53 -9.73 -15.66
C PHE A 61 -15.19 -10.64 -16.85
N GLY A 62 -14.47 -10.12 -17.86
CA GLY A 62 -14.08 -10.88 -19.05
C GLY A 62 -12.97 -11.91 -18.81
N LYS A 63 -12.53 -12.56 -19.88
CA LYS A 63 -11.47 -13.58 -19.85
C LYS A 63 -10.12 -12.94 -20.17
N HIS A 64 -9.29 -12.75 -19.15
CA HIS A 64 -7.91 -12.29 -19.31
C HIS A 64 -7.00 -12.90 -18.26
N SER A 65 -5.74 -13.19 -18.60
CA SER A 65 -4.78 -13.89 -17.74
C SER A 65 -4.23 -13.05 -16.58
N ALA A 66 -4.34 -11.72 -16.67
CA ALA A 66 -3.99 -10.78 -15.60
C ALA A 66 -5.16 -10.48 -14.64
N LYS A 67 -6.35 -11.08 -14.87
CA LYS A 67 -7.50 -10.91 -13.97
C LYS A 67 -7.22 -11.59 -12.63
N MET A 68 -7.49 -10.88 -11.54
CA MET A 68 -7.31 -11.33 -10.16
C MET A 68 -8.65 -11.49 -9.44
N PHE A 69 -8.66 -12.41 -8.47
CA PHE A 69 -9.75 -12.56 -7.51
C PHE A 69 -9.28 -12.15 -6.10
N MET A 70 -9.97 -11.19 -5.48
CA MET A 70 -9.69 -10.66 -4.14
C MET A 70 -10.92 -10.80 -3.24
N ARG A 71 -10.96 -11.86 -2.41
CA ARG A 71 -12.13 -12.22 -1.59
C ARG A 71 -12.63 -11.09 -0.67
N ASN A 72 -11.70 -10.30 -0.11
CA ASN A 72 -11.98 -9.33 0.96
C ASN A 72 -12.10 -7.88 0.47
N LYS A 73 -12.12 -7.64 -0.86
CA LYS A 73 -12.32 -6.29 -1.42
C LYS A 73 -13.75 -6.17 -1.99
N PRO A 74 -14.35 -4.96 -2.01
CA PRO A 74 -15.67 -4.74 -2.62
C PRO A 74 -15.72 -5.23 -4.08
N VAL A 75 -14.70 -4.85 -4.86
CA VAL A 75 -14.45 -5.37 -6.21
C VAL A 75 -13.67 -6.68 -6.10
N LYS A 76 -14.39 -7.81 -6.22
CA LYS A 76 -13.80 -9.14 -6.09
C LYS A 76 -13.05 -9.62 -7.34
N PHE A 77 -13.50 -9.24 -8.53
CA PHE A 77 -12.91 -9.66 -9.81
C PHE A 77 -12.47 -8.45 -10.61
N GLY A 78 -11.21 -8.43 -11.03
CA GLY A 78 -10.70 -7.29 -11.78
C GLY A 78 -9.21 -7.30 -12.03
N TYR A 79 -8.71 -6.19 -12.54
CA TYR A 79 -7.28 -5.91 -12.63
C TYR A 79 -6.80 -5.33 -11.31
N LYS A 80 -5.69 -5.86 -10.81
CA LYS A 80 -5.02 -5.35 -9.62
C LYS A 80 -3.92 -4.38 -10.05
N PHE A 81 -3.96 -3.16 -9.53
CA PHE A 81 -2.91 -2.16 -9.69
C PHE A 81 -2.17 -1.96 -8.38
N TRP A 82 -0.86 -1.78 -8.46
CA TRP A 82 -0.05 -1.21 -7.39
C TRP A 82 0.05 0.29 -7.62
N ILE A 83 -0.18 1.09 -6.59
CA ILE A 83 -0.24 2.54 -6.72
C ILE A 83 0.63 3.17 -5.63
N LEU A 84 1.50 4.09 -6.04
CA LEU A 84 2.08 5.10 -5.17
C LEU A 84 1.22 6.35 -5.29
N ALA A 85 0.69 6.85 -4.18
CA ALA A 85 -0.13 8.06 -4.16
C ALA A 85 0.23 8.95 -2.98
N SER A 86 -0.21 10.21 -3.01
CA SER A 86 -0.27 11.05 -1.83
C SER A 86 -1.38 10.57 -0.89
N THR A 87 -1.31 10.95 0.39
CA THR A 87 -2.45 10.73 1.31
C THR A 87 -3.72 11.49 0.91
N GLN A 88 -3.56 12.51 0.06
CA GLN A 88 -4.63 13.28 -0.57
C GLN A 88 -5.16 12.64 -1.87
N GLY A 89 -4.73 11.42 -2.21
CA GLY A 89 -5.30 10.62 -3.29
C GLY A 89 -4.73 10.87 -4.70
N PHE A 90 -3.75 11.76 -4.87
CA PHE A 90 -3.10 11.94 -6.17
C PHE A 90 -2.12 10.80 -6.44
N PRO A 91 -2.24 10.03 -7.55
CA PRO A 91 -1.30 8.96 -7.88
C PRO A 91 -0.03 9.51 -8.52
N TYR A 92 1.14 9.02 -8.11
CA TYR A 92 2.45 9.35 -8.71
C TYR A 92 2.98 8.24 -9.61
N LYS A 93 2.61 6.99 -9.33
CA LYS A 93 2.98 5.85 -10.16
C LYS A 93 1.97 4.72 -10.01
N ILE A 94 1.61 4.12 -11.14
CA ILE A 94 0.69 2.99 -11.23
C ILE A 94 1.38 1.85 -11.97
N ASP A 95 1.24 0.63 -11.45
CA ASP A 95 1.76 -0.58 -12.09
C ASP A 95 0.71 -1.70 -12.10
N LEU A 96 0.48 -2.31 -13.27
CA LEU A 96 -0.50 -3.37 -13.44
C LEU A 96 0.08 -4.73 -13.03
N TYR A 97 -0.51 -5.33 -12.02
CA TYR A 97 -0.14 -6.67 -11.59
C TYR A 97 -0.61 -7.73 -12.59
N CYS A 98 0.35 -8.44 -13.18
CA CYS A 98 0.13 -9.45 -14.22
C CYS A 98 0.22 -10.91 -13.70
N GLY A 99 0.11 -11.11 -12.38
CA GLY A 99 0.28 -12.42 -11.76
C GLY A 99 1.76 -12.79 -11.56
N LYS A 100 2.04 -14.08 -11.42
CA LYS A 100 3.43 -14.58 -11.42
C LYS A 100 3.99 -14.49 -12.84
N GLU A 101 5.07 -13.72 -13.02
CA GLU A 101 5.84 -13.76 -14.25
C GLU A 101 6.59 -15.09 -14.37
N THR A 102 6.42 -15.78 -15.49
CA THR A 102 7.15 -17.00 -15.83
C THR A 102 8.58 -16.70 -16.27
N ASN A 103 8.86 -15.50 -16.79
CA ASN A 103 10.16 -15.11 -17.32
C ASN A 103 10.80 -13.99 -16.48
N LYS A 104 11.85 -14.36 -15.74
CA LYS A 104 12.65 -13.49 -14.85
C LYS A 104 13.56 -12.54 -15.64
N THR A 105 13.02 -11.69 -16.51
CA THR A 105 13.85 -10.76 -17.29
C THR A 105 13.22 -9.37 -17.34
N LYS A 106 13.26 -8.67 -16.21
CA LYS A 106 13.37 -7.20 -16.15
C LYS A 106 14.03 -6.80 -14.83
N THR A 107 15.25 -6.29 -14.98
CA THR A 107 15.93 -5.24 -14.20
C THR A 107 16.02 -5.40 -12.67
N ASN A 108 17.26 -5.61 -12.20
CA ASN A 108 17.72 -5.34 -10.84
C ASN A 108 16.90 -5.98 -9.71
N LYS A 109 16.73 -7.31 -9.77
CA LYS A 109 16.44 -8.08 -8.56
C LYS A 109 17.63 -7.98 -7.62
N THR A 110 17.58 -7.06 -6.66
CA THR A 110 18.06 -7.37 -5.33
C THR A 110 17.36 -8.67 -4.92
N LYS A 111 18.07 -9.81 -5.03
CA LYS A 111 17.56 -11.18 -4.84
C LYS A 111 17.12 -11.48 -3.39
N THR A 112 16.91 -10.45 -2.58
CA THR A 112 16.67 -10.51 -1.14
C THR A 112 15.46 -9.65 -0.83
N GLY A 113 14.27 -10.26 -0.71
CA GLY A 113 13.07 -9.54 -0.31
C GLY A 113 11.77 -10.24 -0.66
N THR A 114 10.68 -9.80 -0.03
CA THR A 114 9.32 -10.21 -0.37
C THR A 114 8.87 -9.57 -1.69
N VAL A 115 7.84 -10.13 -2.34
CA VAL A 115 7.21 -9.50 -3.52
C VAL A 115 6.74 -8.08 -3.21
N GLY A 116 6.20 -7.87 -2.00
CA GLY A 116 5.78 -6.55 -1.52
C GLY A 116 6.94 -5.55 -1.50
N ALA A 117 8.09 -5.94 -0.95
CA ALA A 117 9.27 -5.09 -0.92
C ALA A 117 9.73 -4.68 -2.33
N SER A 118 9.80 -5.61 -3.28
CA SER A 118 10.18 -5.30 -4.67
C SER A 118 9.20 -4.34 -5.34
N VAL A 119 7.90 -4.48 -5.07
CA VAL A 119 6.87 -3.56 -5.58
C VAL A 119 7.09 -2.15 -5.03
N ILE A 120 7.31 -2.00 -3.72
CA ILE A 120 7.54 -0.68 -3.11
C ILE A 120 8.80 -0.03 -3.67
N PHE A 121 9.91 -0.76 -3.79
CA PHE A 121 11.12 -0.20 -4.41
C PHE A 121 10.89 0.23 -5.86
N ASN A 122 10.13 -0.54 -6.65
CA ASN A 122 9.78 -0.14 -8.02
C ASN A 122 8.91 1.12 -8.02
N LEU A 123 7.88 1.18 -7.17
CA LEU A 123 7.00 2.34 -7.07
C LEU A 123 7.77 3.61 -6.70
N LEU A 124 8.75 3.52 -5.81
CA LEU A 124 9.54 4.66 -5.34
C LEU A 124 10.63 5.12 -6.30
N THR A 125 10.83 4.48 -7.46
CA THR A 125 11.85 4.93 -8.44
C THR A 125 11.57 6.32 -8.99
N VAL A 126 10.35 6.82 -8.88
CA VAL A 126 9.94 8.16 -9.36
C VAL A 126 10.17 9.26 -8.33
N VAL A 127 10.62 8.91 -7.12
CA VAL A 127 10.84 9.87 -6.04
C VAL A 127 12.31 10.30 -6.02
N GLU A 128 12.57 11.56 -6.34
CA GLU A 128 13.94 12.10 -6.44
C GLU A 128 14.57 12.48 -5.09
N ASN A 129 13.78 12.97 -4.13
CA ASN A 129 14.25 13.41 -2.81
C ASN A 129 13.67 12.56 -1.66
N PRO A 130 14.19 11.35 -1.42
CA PRO A 130 13.68 10.45 -0.37
C PRO A 130 13.48 11.07 1.01
N LYS A 131 14.39 11.96 1.42
CA LYS A 131 14.39 12.57 2.75
C LYS A 131 13.24 13.56 2.98
N ALA A 132 12.64 14.06 1.91
CA ALA A 132 11.49 14.96 1.98
C ALA A 132 10.16 14.22 2.22
N HIS A 133 10.16 12.88 2.12
CA HIS A 133 8.94 12.09 2.11
C HIS A 133 8.89 11.06 3.25
N THR A 134 7.68 10.87 3.78
CA THR A 134 7.34 9.74 4.64
C THR A 134 6.42 8.81 3.87
N ILE A 135 6.61 7.50 4.03
CA ILE A 135 5.89 6.48 3.27
C ILE A 135 5.16 5.55 4.23
N THR A 136 3.88 5.37 3.97
CA THR A 136 3.05 4.40 4.67
C THR A 136 2.59 3.28 3.74
N PHE A 137 2.53 2.05 4.24
CA PHE A 137 2.04 0.91 3.47
C PHE A 137 1.40 -0.15 4.38
N ASP A 138 0.54 -0.99 3.80
CA ASP A 138 -0.13 -2.08 4.52
C ASP A 138 0.80 -3.29 4.79
N ASN A 139 0.36 -4.17 5.67
CA ASN A 139 1.00 -5.43 6.07
C ASN A 139 1.37 -6.37 4.92
N PHE A 140 0.79 -6.21 3.73
CA PHE A 140 1.20 -6.96 2.55
C PHE A 140 2.63 -6.58 2.11
N PHE A 141 3.03 -5.33 2.28
CA PHE A 141 4.32 -4.81 1.85
C PHE A 141 5.36 -4.85 2.96
N THR A 142 4.97 -4.56 4.20
CA THR A 142 5.91 -4.40 5.32
C THR A 142 6.65 -5.68 5.67
N ASP A 143 7.97 -5.57 5.73
CA ASP A 143 8.89 -6.48 6.39
C ASP A 143 10.14 -5.71 6.88
N TYR A 144 10.93 -6.34 7.76
CA TYR A 144 12.12 -5.72 8.33
C TYR A 144 13.16 -5.31 7.26
N ASP A 145 13.42 -6.19 6.29
CA ASP A 145 14.46 -5.97 5.28
C ASP A 145 14.07 -4.80 4.34
N LEU A 146 12.77 -4.64 4.04
CA LEU A 146 12.22 -3.48 3.34
C LEU A 146 12.50 -2.17 4.10
N LEU A 147 12.13 -2.09 5.38
CA LEU A 147 12.32 -0.88 6.18
C LEU A 147 13.80 -0.50 6.30
N LYS A 148 14.68 -1.49 6.38
CA LYS A 148 16.13 -1.27 6.39
C LYS A 148 16.59 -0.70 5.06
N GLY A 149 16.23 -1.33 3.94
CA GLY A 149 16.62 -0.85 2.62
C GLY A 149 16.02 0.52 2.25
N LEU A 150 14.85 0.88 2.81
CA LEU A 150 14.28 2.22 2.71
C LEU A 150 15.07 3.23 3.53
N ALA A 151 15.49 2.87 4.76
CA ALA A 151 16.34 3.72 5.59
C ALA A 151 17.69 4.00 4.90
N ASP A 152 18.30 2.98 4.30
CA ASP A 152 19.56 3.11 3.55
C ASP A 152 19.43 4.06 2.35
N LYS A 153 18.23 4.15 1.76
CA LYS A 153 17.88 5.10 0.68
C LYS A 153 17.44 6.48 1.19
N GLY A 154 17.36 6.69 2.51
CA GLY A 154 16.96 7.96 3.13
C GLY A 154 15.45 8.17 3.26
N PHE A 155 14.62 7.13 3.05
CA PHE A 155 13.18 7.22 3.23
C PHE A 155 12.78 7.00 4.69
N ALA A 156 11.89 7.85 5.19
CA ALA A 156 11.12 7.59 6.40
C ALA A 156 9.93 6.69 6.07
N ALA A 157 9.79 5.54 6.71
CA ALA A 157 8.76 4.55 6.40
C ALA A 157 8.13 3.93 7.65
N THR A 158 6.81 3.74 7.61
CA THR A 158 6.03 3.08 8.66
C THR A 158 4.97 2.18 8.05
N GLY A 159 4.72 1.02 8.63
CA GLY A 159 3.65 0.15 8.17
C GLY A 159 3.21 -0.84 9.22
N THR A 160 1.97 -1.30 9.12
CA THR A 160 1.53 -2.49 9.86
C THR A 160 2.30 -3.69 9.34
N VAL A 161 2.60 -4.66 10.20
CA VAL A 161 3.44 -5.82 9.82
C VAL A 161 2.80 -7.11 10.28
N ARG A 162 3.07 -8.19 9.54
CA ARG A 162 2.68 -9.54 9.96
C ARG A 162 3.70 -10.10 10.93
N GLU A 163 3.23 -10.86 11.92
CA GLU A 163 4.08 -11.44 12.96
C GLU A 163 5.29 -12.21 12.40
N ASN A 164 5.09 -12.92 11.28
CA ASN A 164 6.13 -13.73 10.63
C ASN A 164 7.14 -12.92 9.79
N ARG A 165 7.04 -11.58 9.73
CA ARG A 165 7.88 -10.71 8.88
C ARG A 165 8.75 -9.72 9.66
N MET A 166 8.72 -9.77 10.99
CA MET A 166 9.40 -8.80 11.86
C MET A 166 10.88 -9.14 12.14
N LYS A 167 11.37 -10.30 11.66
CA LYS A 167 12.77 -10.79 11.68
C LYS A 167 13.65 -10.19 12.79
N GLY A 168 13.80 -10.90 13.90
CA GLY A 168 14.66 -10.49 15.02
C GLY A 168 13.97 -9.63 16.09
N ALA A 169 12.80 -9.06 15.78
CA ALA A 169 11.98 -8.38 16.78
C ALA A 169 11.45 -9.38 17.84
N ILE A 170 11.77 -9.13 19.11
CA ILE A 170 11.26 -9.91 20.25
C ILE A 170 10.00 -9.20 20.76
N LEU A 171 8.86 -9.58 20.20
CA LEU A 171 7.54 -9.11 20.62
C LEU A 171 6.63 -10.29 21.00
N PRO A 172 5.64 -10.08 21.87
CA PRO A 172 4.65 -11.10 22.18
C PRO A 172 3.91 -11.55 20.94
N LYS A 173 3.73 -12.87 20.84
CA LYS A 173 2.91 -13.47 19.78
C LYS A 173 1.45 -13.07 19.91
N SER A 174 0.73 -13.06 18.79
CA SER A 174 -0.68 -12.65 18.74
C SER A 174 -1.55 -13.48 19.68
N ARG A 175 -1.23 -14.78 19.82
CA ARG A 175 -1.92 -15.70 20.74
C ARG A 175 -1.80 -15.30 22.20
N SER A 176 -0.62 -14.85 22.63
CA SER A 176 -0.39 -14.38 24.00
C SER A 176 -1.11 -13.07 24.25
N MET A 177 -1.01 -12.13 23.31
CA MET A 177 -1.67 -10.82 23.41
C MET A 177 -3.20 -10.93 23.44
N LYS A 178 -3.80 -11.91 22.76
CA LYS A 178 -5.26 -12.10 22.77
C LYS A 178 -5.82 -12.62 24.10
N LYS A 179 -4.97 -13.11 25.03
CA LYS A 179 -5.44 -13.59 26.34
C LYS A 179 -6.12 -12.46 27.12
N LYS A 180 -7.16 -12.79 27.89
CA LYS A 180 -7.90 -11.83 28.73
C LYS A 180 -7.02 -11.20 29.82
N ILE A 181 -6.00 -11.93 30.28
CA ILE A 181 -5.04 -11.44 31.29
C ILE A 181 -4.20 -10.25 30.79
N VAL A 182 -3.96 -10.17 29.48
CA VAL A 182 -3.29 -9.00 28.89
C VAL A 182 -4.33 -7.90 28.82
N ALA A 183 -4.09 -6.81 29.55
CA ALA A 183 -5.01 -5.68 29.59
C ALA A 183 -5.22 -5.09 28.17
N ARG A 184 -6.38 -4.46 27.95
CA ARG A 184 -6.49 -3.54 26.82
C ARG A 184 -5.49 -2.41 27.02
N ARG A 185 -5.03 -1.81 25.92
CA ARG A 185 -4.09 -0.69 25.85
C ARG A 185 -2.65 -1.05 26.20
N THR A 186 -2.33 -2.34 26.35
CA THR A 186 -0.95 -2.81 26.48
C THR A 186 -0.17 -2.49 25.21
N THR A 187 0.97 -1.83 25.40
CA THR A 187 1.96 -1.58 24.35
C THR A 187 3.24 -2.29 24.72
N GLU A 188 3.77 -3.09 23.81
CA GLU A 188 5.10 -3.67 23.91
C GLU A 188 5.89 -3.28 22.67
N PHE A 189 7.16 -2.94 22.84
CA PHE A 189 8.01 -2.53 21.73
C PHE A 189 9.43 -3.05 21.91
N CYS A 190 10.11 -3.24 20.80
CA CYS A 190 11.53 -3.54 20.77
C CYS A 190 12.18 -2.76 19.64
N SER A 191 13.45 -2.40 19.83
CA SER A 191 14.27 -1.85 18.74
C SER A 191 15.16 -2.97 18.21
N THR A 192 15.26 -3.08 16.89
CA THR A 192 16.19 -3.98 16.20
C THR A 192 17.01 -3.13 15.24
N GLY A 193 18.20 -2.71 15.67
CA GLY A 193 19.01 -1.72 14.94
C GLY A 193 18.33 -0.35 14.91
N SER A 194 18.12 0.19 13.72
CA SER A 194 17.44 1.48 13.49
C SER A 194 15.92 1.35 13.34
N ILE A 195 15.36 0.14 13.45
CA ILE A 195 13.93 -0.11 13.24
C ILE A 195 13.26 -0.40 14.58
N VAL A 196 12.21 0.35 14.88
CA VAL A 196 11.35 0.13 16.04
C VAL A 196 10.17 -0.74 15.61
N ALA A 197 9.94 -1.83 16.34
CA ALA A 197 8.76 -2.67 16.22
C ALA A 197 7.88 -2.49 17.47
N CYS A 198 6.57 -2.37 17.26
CA CYS A 198 5.59 -2.18 18.31
C CYS A 198 4.41 -3.14 18.13
N CYS A 199 3.99 -3.75 19.23
CA CYS A 199 2.73 -4.44 19.38
C CYS A 199 1.82 -3.61 20.29
N TRP A 200 0.65 -3.22 19.78
CA TRP A 200 -0.35 -2.51 20.56
C TRP A 200 -1.66 -3.29 20.54
N LYS A 201 -2.21 -3.53 21.73
CA LYS A 201 -3.49 -4.20 21.89
C LYS A 201 -4.56 -3.20 22.29
N ASP A 202 -5.44 -2.84 21.36
CA ASP A 202 -6.75 -2.29 21.71
C ASP A 202 -7.76 -3.44 21.86
N ASN A 203 -8.59 -3.70 20.86
CA ASN A 203 -9.46 -4.88 20.83
C ASN A 203 -8.72 -6.14 20.36
N LYS A 204 -7.83 -5.99 19.39
CA LYS A 204 -6.96 -7.03 18.84
C LYS A 204 -5.54 -6.48 18.79
N PRO A 205 -4.51 -7.35 18.95
CA PRO A 205 -3.13 -6.90 18.78
C PRO A 205 -2.88 -6.50 17.33
N VAL A 206 -2.28 -5.33 17.16
CA VAL A 206 -1.75 -4.82 15.89
C VAL A 206 -0.25 -4.67 16.04
N TYR A 207 0.48 -5.07 15.00
CA TYR A 207 1.93 -4.92 14.94
C TYR A 207 2.27 -3.85 13.92
N CYS A 208 3.18 -2.97 14.27
CA CYS A 208 3.66 -1.89 13.41
C CYS A 208 5.18 -1.83 13.49
N MET A 209 5.84 -1.53 12.38
CA MET A 209 7.27 -1.25 12.34
C MET A 209 7.52 0.10 11.68
N SER A 210 8.55 0.80 12.13
CA SER A 210 8.99 2.08 11.56
C SER A 210 10.50 2.22 11.68
N ASN A 211 11.10 2.90 10.71
CA ASN A 211 12.52 3.27 10.73
C ASN A 211 12.76 4.71 11.23
N TYR A 212 11.71 5.45 11.59
CA TYR A 212 11.82 6.86 12.02
C TYR A 212 10.89 7.23 13.18
N LEU A 213 9.80 6.48 13.41
CA LEU A 213 8.87 6.70 14.51
C LEU A 213 9.10 5.70 15.64
N GLY A 214 8.97 6.21 16.87
CA GLY A 214 8.91 5.40 18.07
C GLY A 214 7.49 5.20 18.57
N VAL A 215 7.41 4.79 19.85
CA VAL A 215 6.14 4.63 20.58
C VAL A 215 5.69 5.95 21.23
N THR A 216 6.64 6.81 21.59
CA THR A 216 6.43 8.06 22.32
C THR A 216 6.70 9.30 21.45
N PRO A 217 5.94 10.39 21.60
CA PRO A 217 4.84 10.58 22.56
C PRO A 217 3.58 9.81 22.17
N THR A 218 2.75 9.43 23.16
CA THR A 218 1.46 8.79 22.90
C THR A 218 0.39 9.82 22.56
N GLU A 219 -0.53 9.47 21.67
CA GLU A 219 -1.68 10.29 21.32
C GLU A 219 -2.96 9.79 22.01
N LYS A 220 -3.74 10.70 22.61
CA LYS A 220 -5.06 10.35 23.14
C LYS A 220 -6.07 10.26 21.99
N LYS A 221 -6.59 9.06 21.73
CA LYS A 221 -7.65 8.83 20.73
C LYS A 221 -8.98 8.54 21.42
N ARG A 222 -10.05 9.17 20.97
CA ARG A 222 -11.42 8.90 21.42
C ARG A 222 -11.95 7.64 20.73
N ARG A 223 -12.28 6.60 21.50
CA ARG A 223 -12.83 5.33 21.00
C ARG A 223 -14.07 4.93 21.79
N TYR A 224 -15.03 4.29 21.13
CA TYR A 224 -16.19 3.72 21.82
C TYR A 224 -15.80 2.39 22.46
N SER A 225 -15.97 2.27 23.77
CA SER A 225 -15.76 1.01 24.49
C SER A 225 -17.08 0.26 24.57
N GLN A 226 -17.18 -0.91 23.94
CA GLN A 226 -18.37 -1.78 24.07
C GLN A 226 -18.56 -2.26 25.52
N GLN A 227 -17.47 -2.44 26.26
CA GLN A 227 -17.51 -2.90 27.65
C GLN A 227 -18.07 -1.82 28.59
N GLU A 228 -17.70 -0.56 28.37
CA GLU A 228 -18.13 0.57 29.20
C GLU A 228 -19.34 1.32 28.61
N LYS A 229 -19.81 0.94 27.41
CA LYS A 229 -20.87 1.58 26.63
C LYS A 229 -20.73 3.09 26.46
N LYS A 230 -19.50 3.61 26.52
CA LYS A 230 -19.19 5.04 26.42
C LYS A 230 -17.93 5.30 25.59
N HIS A 231 -17.78 6.55 25.17
CA HIS A 231 -16.52 7.01 24.60
C HIS A 231 -15.47 7.18 25.69
N ILE A 232 -14.31 6.59 25.45
CA ILE A 232 -13.13 6.64 26.32
C ILE A 232 -11.95 7.22 25.55
N HIS A 233 -11.00 7.77 26.28
CA HIS A 233 -9.71 8.16 25.74
C HIS A 233 -8.72 7.01 25.92
N ILE A 234 -8.05 6.63 24.85
CA ILE A 234 -7.05 5.57 24.82
C ILE A 234 -5.73 6.18 24.37
N GLU A 235 -4.65 5.83 25.05
CA GLU A 235 -3.30 6.17 24.63
C GLU A 235 -2.88 5.25 23.48
N CYS A 236 -2.57 5.87 22.35
CA CYS A 236 -2.12 5.22 21.13
C CYS A 236 -0.65 5.55 20.90
N PRO A 237 0.21 4.56 20.65
CA PRO A 237 1.61 4.79 20.24
C PRO A 237 1.71 5.70 19.02
N GLN A 238 2.73 6.57 18.99
CA GLN A 238 2.93 7.56 17.92
C GLN A 238 2.91 6.93 16.53
N MET A 239 3.69 5.87 16.32
CA MET A 239 3.77 5.20 15.01
C MET A 239 2.43 4.66 14.52
N ILE A 240 1.58 4.17 15.43
CA ILE A 240 0.25 3.65 15.10
C ILE A 240 -0.73 4.80 14.86
N ALA A 241 -0.62 5.88 15.62
CA ALA A 241 -1.44 7.07 15.43
C ALA A 241 -1.14 7.72 14.07
N SER A 242 0.14 7.86 13.71
CA SER A 242 0.60 8.35 12.41
C SER A 242 0.09 7.46 11.28
N TYR A 243 0.27 6.13 11.40
CA TYR A 243 -0.25 5.17 10.42
C TYR A 243 -1.75 5.33 10.18
N ASN A 244 -2.54 5.37 11.27
CA ASN A 244 -4.00 5.50 11.18
C ASN A 244 -4.44 6.83 10.56
N LYS A 245 -3.70 7.92 10.80
CA LYS A 245 -3.97 9.22 10.19
C LYS A 245 -3.80 9.13 8.67
N THR A 246 -2.62 8.67 8.23
CA THR A 246 -2.29 8.54 6.81
C THR A 246 -3.26 7.62 6.05
N ILE A 247 -3.56 6.44 6.60
CA ILE A 247 -4.50 5.51 5.96
C ILE A 247 -5.93 6.06 5.99
N GLY A 248 -6.34 6.74 7.06
CA GLY A 248 -7.65 7.37 7.16
C GLY A 248 -7.86 8.44 6.08
N GLU A 249 -6.87 9.31 5.86
CA GLU A 249 -6.90 10.33 4.81
C GLU A 249 -7.03 9.70 3.42
N LEU A 250 -6.24 8.67 3.13
CA LEU A 250 -6.27 7.97 1.84
C LEU A 250 -7.63 7.31 1.57
N ILE A 251 -8.20 6.63 2.56
CA ILE A 251 -9.53 5.99 2.45
C ILE A 251 -10.61 7.05 2.20
N CYS A 252 -10.60 8.14 2.97
CA CYS A 252 -11.57 9.21 2.79
C CYS A 252 -11.57 9.76 1.36
N VAL A 253 -10.41 9.95 0.74
CA VAL A 253 -10.31 10.45 -0.64
C VAL A 253 -10.71 9.39 -1.66
N THR A 254 -10.24 8.15 -1.50
CA THR A 254 -10.52 7.07 -2.46
C THR A 254 -12.00 6.68 -2.49
N ASP A 255 -12.69 6.64 -1.34
CA ASP A 255 -14.11 6.37 -1.29
C ASP A 255 -14.95 7.53 -1.85
N SER A 256 -14.55 8.79 -1.61
CA SER A 256 -15.27 9.95 -2.14
C SER A 256 -15.04 10.20 -3.62
N SER A 257 -13.92 9.77 -4.19
CA SER A 257 -13.61 9.94 -5.63
C SER A 257 -14.11 8.80 -6.53
N VAL A 258 -14.30 7.60 -5.99
CA VAL A 258 -14.77 6.43 -6.77
C VAL A 258 -16.30 6.35 -6.83
N HIS A 259 -17.02 7.03 -5.92
CA HIS A 259 -18.47 6.98 -5.83
C HIS A 259 -19.21 8.20 -6.41
N THR A 260 -18.52 9.17 -7.02
CA THR A 260 -19.17 10.35 -7.62
C THR A 260 -19.86 10.08 -8.96
N ASP A 261 -19.68 8.89 -9.55
CA ASP A 261 -20.34 8.49 -10.80
C ASP A 261 -21.25 7.27 -10.59
N GLN A 262 -22.33 7.45 -9.83
CA GLN A 262 -23.54 6.66 -10.04
C GLN A 262 -24.71 7.63 -10.28
N PRO A 263 -25.38 7.56 -11.45
CA PRO A 263 -26.62 8.30 -11.67
C PRO A 263 -27.74 7.80 -10.76
#